data_AF-A0A9D6LE09-F1
#
_entry.id   AF-A0A9D6LE09-F1
#
_cell.length_a   1.000
_cell.length_b   1.000
_cell.length_c   1.000
_cell.angle_alpha   90.00
_cell.angle_beta   90.00
_cell.angle_gamma   90.00
#
_symmetry.space_group_name_H-M   'P 1'
#
loop_
_entity.id
_entity.type
_entity.pdbx_description
1 polymer ?
#
loop_
_entity_poly.entity_id
_entity_poly.type
_entity_poly.pdbx_seq_one_letter_code
_entity_poly.pdbx_strand_id
1 'polypeptide(L)'
;MDHKDLLKLLEEVVKGSVHPEVAAEKLARGPFRRDDELGFANLDHHRSIRHHLGEVVYGESKTCEQLLAIVERFAASAAVPVLSTRLNDEKRAALRERFPQGRENAAARTFTVHAPAVKTSASKIDGVQKASAVVAVAGMEGALPSVVAGLVRAPVFAVPTSVGYGASFGGLAALLAMLNTCAPGVTVSNIDNGFSAAYAACNVVRLLREARREGPVS
;
A
#
# COMPACT_ATOMS: atom_id res chain seq x y z
N MET A 1 11.11 9.41 -19.63
CA MET A 1 11.33 8.14 -20.35
C MET A 1 10.66 7.07 -19.53
N ASP A 2 9.85 6.19 -20.12
CA ASP A 2 9.30 5.03 -19.40
C ASP A 2 10.19 3.78 -19.59
N HIS A 3 9.82 2.65 -18.98
CA HIS A 3 10.60 1.41 -19.10
C HIS A 3 10.70 0.88 -20.54
N LYS A 4 9.67 1.11 -21.36
CA LYS A 4 9.61 0.64 -22.74
C LYS A 4 10.48 1.49 -23.65
N ASP A 5 10.48 2.81 -23.43
CA ASP A 5 11.38 3.77 -24.07
C ASP A 5 12.85 3.47 -23.72
N LEU A 6 13.14 3.10 -22.46
CA LEU A 6 14.49 2.74 -22.02
C LEU A 6 14.99 1.48 -22.72
N LEU A 7 14.18 0.42 -22.76
CA LEU A 7 14.54 -0.81 -23.46
C LEU A 7 14.78 -0.55 -24.96
N LYS A 8 13.93 0.26 -25.58
CA LYS A 8 14.11 0.65 -26.98
C LYS A 8 15.41 1.42 -27.21
N LEU A 9 15.75 2.36 -26.33
CA LEU A 9 17.02 3.09 -26.40
C LEU A 9 18.22 2.15 -26.25
N LEU A 10 18.16 1.18 -25.34
CA LEU A 10 19.22 0.19 -25.14
C LEU A 10 19.34 -0.73 -26.37
N GLU A 11 18.24 -1.15 -26.97
CA GLU A 11 18.25 -1.91 -28.22
C GLU A 11 18.87 -1.12 -29.38
N GLU A 12 18.59 0.18 -29.47
CA GLU A 12 19.18 1.07 -30.48
C GLU A 12 20.69 1.24 -30.28
N VAL A 13 21.18 1.21 -29.03
CA VAL A 13 22.62 1.19 -28.73
C VAL A 13 23.25 -0.15 -29.14
N VAL A 14 22.60 -1.28 -28.81
CA VAL A 14 23.06 -2.62 -29.22
C VAL A 14 23.12 -2.77 -30.75
N LYS A 15 22.17 -2.17 -31.46
CA LYS A 15 22.14 -2.14 -32.94
C LYS A 15 23.12 -1.13 -33.56
N GLY A 16 23.87 -0.38 -32.75
CA GLY A 16 24.82 0.64 -33.20
C GLY A 16 24.16 1.89 -33.80
N SER A 17 22.84 2.03 -33.66
CA SER A 17 22.06 3.16 -34.19
C SER A 17 22.16 4.40 -33.31
N VAL A 18 22.51 4.24 -32.03
CA VAL A 18 22.75 5.32 -31.06
C VAL A 18 24.10 5.06 -30.39
N HIS A 19 24.99 6.06 -30.41
CA HIS A 19 26.28 5.95 -29.71
C HIS A 19 26.06 5.92 -28.19
N PRO A 20 26.80 5.10 -27.41
CA PRO A 20 26.62 4.98 -25.96
C PRO A 20 26.69 6.32 -25.21
N GLU A 21 27.53 7.25 -25.67
CA GLU A 21 27.66 8.60 -25.09
C GLU A 21 26.38 9.44 -25.27
N VAL A 22 25.74 9.34 -26.44
CA VAL A 22 24.47 10.03 -26.74
C VAL A 22 23.32 9.42 -25.93
N ALA A 23 23.34 8.10 -25.72
CA ALA A 23 22.39 7.43 -24.83
C ALA A 23 22.60 7.85 -23.37
N ALA A 24 23.85 7.94 -22.92
CA ALA A 24 24.20 8.38 -21.57
C ALA A 24 23.76 9.83 -21.31
N GLU A 25 23.93 10.75 -22.27
CA GLU A 25 23.41 12.12 -22.15
C GLU A 25 21.88 12.17 -22.07
N LYS A 26 21.17 11.35 -22.86
CA LYS A 26 19.70 11.25 -22.78
C LYS A 26 19.23 10.73 -21.43
N LEU A 27 19.97 9.82 -20.80
CA LEU A 27 19.70 9.33 -19.44
C LEU A 27 20.08 10.36 -18.37
N ALA A 28 21.18 11.09 -18.57
CA ALA A 28 21.71 12.11 -17.65
C ALA A 28 20.83 13.36 -17.55
N ARG A 29 19.95 13.62 -18.53
CA ARG A 29 18.93 14.69 -18.46
C ARG A 29 17.94 14.56 -17.30
N GLY A 30 17.92 13.41 -16.61
CA GLY A 30 17.18 13.25 -15.36
C GLY A 30 15.66 13.07 -15.54
N PRO A 31 14.89 12.98 -14.44
CA PRO A 31 13.48 12.59 -14.43
C PRO A 31 12.50 13.59 -15.04
N PHE A 32 12.94 14.82 -15.27
CA PHE A 32 12.11 15.95 -15.65
C PHE A 32 12.35 16.29 -17.12
N ARG A 33 11.32 16.21 -17.96
CA ARG A 33 11.38 16.66 -19.36
C ARG A 33 11.12 18.16 -19.39
N ARG A 34 12.02 18.95 -19.99
CA ARG A 34 11.84 20.41 -20.14
C ARG A 34 10.60 20.77 -20.97
N ASP A 35 10.19 19.86 -21.85
CA ASP A 35 9.05 20.03 -22.76
C ASP A 35 7.70 19.65 -22.12
N ASP A 36 7.73 19.09 -20.89
CA ASP A 36 6.56 18.62 -20.10
C ASP A 36 6.34 19.44 -18.81
N GLU A 37 7.04 20.56 -18.64
CA GLU A 37 6.81 21.47 -17.52
C GLU A 37 5.46 22.17 -17.69
N LEU A 38 4.51 21.84 -16.82
CA LEU A 38 3.18 22.46 -16.83
C LEU A 38 3.21 23.92 -16.32
N GLY A 39 4.39 24.49 -16.03
CA GLY A 39 4.57 25.82 -15.42
C GLY A 39 4.18 25.90 -13.94
N PHE A 40 3.33 24.99 -13.44
CA PHE A 40 2.88 24.92 -12.05
C PHE A 40 3.29 23.60 -11.34
N ALA A 41 3.88 22.64 -12.05
CA ALA A 41 4.35 21.38 -11.48
C ALA A 41 5.46 20.76 -12.34
N ASN A 42 6.49 20.23 -11.66
CA ASN A 42 7.54 19.44 -12.29
C ASN A 42 7.20 17.95 -12.16
N LEU A 43 6.99 17.28 -13.29
CA LEU A 43 6.57 15.88 -13.34
C LEU A 43 7.81 14.96 -13.36
N ASP A 44 7.93 14.10 -12.35
CA ASP A 44 8.96 13.06 -12.30
C ASP A 44 8.48 11.82 -13.07
N HIS A 45 8.94 11.66 -14.31
CA HIS A 45 8.54 10.51 -15.13
C HIS A 45 9.44 9.27 -14.93
N HIS A 46 10.58 9.38 -14.23
CA HIS A 46 11.49 8.23 -14.00
C HIS A 46 11.17 7.47 -12.71
N ARG A 47 10.22 7.94 -11.90
CA ARG A 47 9.85 7.28 -10.65
C ARG A 47 9.34 5.84 -10.87
N SER A 48 8.59 5.60 -11.93
CA SER A 48 8.11 4.26 -12.33
C SER A 48 9.25 3.30 -12.66
N ILE A 49 10.34 3.80 -13.27
CA ILE A 49 11.56 3.05 -13.57
C ILE A 49 12.33 2.73 -12.29
N ARG A 50 12.41 3.67 -11.35
CA ARG A 50 13.20 3.51 -10.11
C ARG A 50 12.52 2.69 -9.02
N HIS A 51 11.18 2.67 -8.98
CA HIS A 51 10.44 2.14 -7.83
C HIS A 51 9.27 1.22 -8.16
N HIS A 52 8.90 1.04 -9.44
CA HIS A 52 7.76 0.22 -9.87
C HIS A 52 6.42 0.59 -9.20
N LEU A 53 6.32 1.78 -8.59
CA LEU A 53 5.14 2.26 -7.87
C LEU A 53 4.40 3.31 -8.71
N GLY A 54 3.08 3.32 -8.59
CA GLY A 54 2.22 4.31 -9.22
C GLY A 54 2.47 5.74 -8.72
N GLU A 55 2.06 6.73 -9.50
CA GLU A 55 2.20 8.14 -9.14
C GLU A 55 1.16 8.62 -8.14
N VAL A 56 1.53 9.54 -7.25
CA VAL A 56 0.60 10.13 -6.27
C VAL A 56 0.49 11.63 -6.48
N VAL A 57 -0.71 12.11 -6.79
CA VAL A 57 -1.01 13.52 -6.99
C VAL A 57 -1.71 14.07 -5.75
N TYR A 58 -1.07 15.04 -5.10
CA TYR A 58 -1.69 15.79 -4.00
C TYR A 58 -2.72 16.78 -4.56
N GLY A 59 -4.02 16.57 -4.30
CA GLY A 59 -5.09 17.36 -4.92
C GLY A 59 -5.55 18.58 -4.13
N GLU A 60 -5.25 18.69 -2.83
CA GLU A 60 -5.80 19.75 -1.96
C GLU A 60 -5.42 21.16 -2.44
N SER A 61 -4.15 21.38 -2.79
CA SER A 61 -3.62 22.68 -3.21
C SER A 61 -3.75 23.00 -4.71
N LYS A 62 -4.32 22.10 -5.52
CA LYS A 62 -4.40 22.25 -6.99
C LYS A 62 -5.79 22.66 -7.44
N THR A 63 -5.92 23.44 -8.51
CA THR A 63 -7.23 23.66 -9.15
C THR A 63 -7.70 22.38 -9.86
N CYS A 64 -8.99 22.29 -10.22
CA CYS A 64 -9.54 21.16 -10.97
C CYS A 64 -8.78 20.97 -12.30
N GLU A 65 -8.54 22.05 -13.03
CA GLU A 65 -7.80 22.05 -14.30
C GLU A 65 -6.36 21.55 -14.13
N GLN A 66 -5.65 22.07 -13.13
CA GLN A 66 -4.27 21.64 -12.84
C GLN A 66 -4.19 20.16 -12.45
N LEU A 67 -5.16 19.69 -11.66
CA LEU A 67 -5.23 18.30 -11.26
C LEU A 67 -5.47 17.38 -12.46
N LEU A 68 -6.41 17.73 -13.32
CA LEU A 68 -6.72 16.96 -14.53
C LEU A 68 -5.51 16.90 -15.47
N ALA A 69 -4.87 18.04 -15.74
CA ALA A 69 -3.69 18.10 -16.61
C ALA A 69 -2.55 17.18 -16.12
N ILE A 70 -2.30 17.15 -14.82
CA ILE A 70 -1.28 16.28 -14.22
C ILE A 70 -1.66 14.80 -14.37
N VAL A 71 -2.90 14.45 -14.03
CA VAL A 71 -3.37 13.06 -14.06
C VAL A 71 -3.41 12.54 -15.50
N GLU A 72 -3.83 13.36 -16.48
CA GLU A 72 -3.79 13.01 -17.90
C GLU A 72 -2.37 12.72 -18.38
N ARG A 73 -1.40 13.56 -18.02
CA ARG A 73 -0.01 13.39 -18.47
C ARG A 73 0.60 12.09 -17.96
N PHE A 74 0.33 11.76 -16.71
CA PHE A 74 0.75 10.48 -16.13
C PHE A 74 0.00 9.29 -16.74
N ALA A 75 -1.32 9.40 -16.91
CA ALA A 75 -2.13 8.33 -17.48
C ALA A 75 -1.79 8.02 -18.94
N ALA A 76 -1.30 9.01 -19.71
CA ALA A 76 -0.87 8.86 -21.09
C ALA A 76 0.53 8.25 -21.23
N SER A 77 1.41 8.49 -20.25
CA SER A 77 2.84 8.15 -20.36
C SER A 77 3.20 6.80 -19.75
N ALA A 78 2.36 6.22 -18.89
CA ALA A 78 2.64 4.94 -18.27
C ALA A 78 1.36 4.19 -17.87
N ALA A 79 1.32 2.88 -18.11
CA ALA A 79 0.27 1.98 -17.63
C ALA A 79 0.40 1.69 -16.11
N VAL A 80 0.84 2.68 -15.33
CA VAL A 80 1.00 2.58 -13.88
C VAL A 80 -0.15 3.30 -13.17
N PRO A 81 -0.56 2.85 -11.99
CA PRO A 81 -1.64 3.50 -11.24
C PRO A 81 -1.30 4.96 -10.93
N VAL A 82 -2.28 5.87 -11.01
CA VAL A 82 -2.13 7.27 -10.60
C VAL A 82 -3.16 7.59 -9.52
N LEU A 83 -2.72 7.76 -8.28
CA LEU A 83 -3.56 8.03 -7.12
C LEU A 83 -3.61 9.53 -6.82
N SER A 84 -4.77 10.13 -7.00
CA SER A 84 -5.07 11.49 -6.53
C SER A 84 -5.63 11.45 -5.11
N THR A 85 -5.13 12.30 -4.22
CA THR A 85 -5.51 12.33 -2.79
C THR A 85 -6.04 13.68 -2.34
N ARG A 86 -6.79 13.68 -1.23
CA ARG A 86 -7.35 14.87 -0.55
C ARG A 86 -8.30 15.72 -1.42
N LEU A 87 -9.11 15.04 -2.22
CA LEU A 87 -10.04 15.67 -3.14
C LEU A 87 -11.27 16.24 -2.42
N ASN A 88 -11.83 17.34 -2.93
CA ASN A 88 -13.18 17.81 -2.59
C ASN A 88 -14.18 17.22 -3.61
N ASP A 89 -15.49 17.46 -3.42
CA ASP A 89 -16.53 16.94 -4.31
C ASP A 89 -16.37 17.39 -5.76
N GLU A 90 -16.04 18.67 -5.96
CA GLU A 90 -15.82 19.27 -7.27
C GLU A 90 -14.70 18.56 -8.06
N LYS A 91 -13.52 18.38 -7.44
CA LYS A 91 -12.38 17.69 -8.05
C LYS A 91 -12.67 16.21 -8.32
N ARG A 92 -13.45 15.55 -7.46
CA ARG A 92 -13.88 14.16 -7.68
C ARG A 92 -14.84 14.04 -8.85
N ALA A 93 -15.80 14.95 -8.96
CA ALA A 93 -16.74 15.00 -10.09
C ALA A 93 -16.00 15.20 -11.42
N ALA A 94 -15.06 16.16 -11.46
CA ALA A 94 -14.25 16.43 -12.65
C ALA A 94 -13.39 15.21 -13.07
N LEU A 95 -12.76 14.53 -12.10
CA LEU A 95 -11.99 13.31 -12.38
C LEU A 95 -12.87 12.15 -12.84
N ARG A 96 -14.08 12.01 -12.29
CA ARG A 96 -15.04 10.96 -12.67
C ARG A 96 -15.54 11.14 -14.10
N GLU A 97 -15.85 12.38 -14.48
CA GLU A 97 -16.26 12.73 -15.84
C GLU A 97 -15.13 12.44 -16.83
N ARG A 98 -13.89 12.82 -16.49
CA ARG A 98 -12.76 12.70 -17.40
C ARG A 98 -12.18 11.28 -17.49
N PHE A 99 -12.26 10.51 -16.42
CA PHE A 99 -11.74 9.14 -16.35
C PHE A 99 -12.80 8.16 -15.83
N PRO A 100 -13.79 7.78 -16.66
CA PRO A 100 -14.88 6.89 -16.25
C PRO A 100 -14.41 5.52 -15.71
N GLN A 101 -13.26 5.04 -16.18
CA GLN A 101 -12.61 3.80 -15.75
C GLN A 101 -11.84 3.93 -14.41
N GLY A 102 -11.74 5.14 -13.87
CA GLY A 102 -11.05 5.40 -12.60
C GLY A 102 -11.85 4.91 -11.40
N ARG A 103 -11.14 4.60 -10.31
CA ARG A 103 -11.74 4.13 -9.07
C ARG A 103 -11.77 5.24 -8.03
N GLU A 104 -12.96 5.63 -7.60
CA GLU A 104 -13.17 6.60 -6.54
C GLU A 104 -13.28 5.93 -5.16
N ASN A 105 -12.75 6.60 -4.13
CA ASN A 105 -13.06 6.33 -2.74
C ASN A 105 -13.44 7.66 -2.06
N ALA A 106 -14.75 7.91 -1.94
CA ALA A 106 -15.28 9.14 -1.37
C ALA A 106 -14.86 9.34 0.10
N ALA A 107 -14.88 8.27 0.92
CA ALA A 107 -14.52 8.33 2.33
C ALA A 107 -13.04 8.71 2.53
N ALA A 108 -12.15 8.14 1.72
CA ALA A 108 -10.73 8.46 1.76
C ALA A 108 -10.38 9.76 1.01
N ARG A 109 -11.36 10.39 0.33
CA ARG A 109 -11.16 11.55 -0.55
C ARG A 109 -10.10 11.28 -1.63
N THR A 110 -10.14 10.11 -2.25
CA THR A 110 -9.15 9.69 -3.28
C THR A 110 -9.80 9.23 -4.58
N PHE A 111 -9.02 9.28 -5.66
CA PHE A 111 -9.40 8.79 -6.98
C PHE A 111 -8.18 8.17 -7.66
N THR A 112 -8.32 6.99 -8.27
CA THR A 112 -7.19 6.28 -8.90
C THR A 112 -7.47 6.00 -10.37
N VAL A 113 -6.63 6.50 -11.27
CA VAL A 113 -6.61 6.10 -12.69
C VAL A 113 -5.68 4.89 -12.85
N HIS A 114 -6.02 3.97 -13.77
CA HIS A 114 -5.32 2.68 -13.92
C HIS A 114 -5.25 1.89 -12.61
N ALA A 115 -6.34 1.93 -11.83
CA ALA A 115 -6.42 1.25 -10.56
C ALA A 115 -6.12 -0.25 -10.75
N PRO A 116 -5.15 -0.83 -10.01
CA PRO A 116 -4.91 -2.26 -10.10
C PRO A 116 -6.15 -3.00 -9.62
N ALA A 117 -6.44 -4.15 -10.24
CA ALA A 117 -7.54 -5.00 -9.82
C ALA A 117 -7.41 -5.29 -8.33
N VAL A 118 -8.41 -4.86 -7.55
CA VAL A 118 -8.45 -5.20 -6.13
C VAL A 118 -8.79 -6.67 -6.04
N LYS A 119 -7.77 -7.47 -5.75
CA LYS A 119 -7.98 -8.82 -5.23
C LYS A 119 -8.59 -8.65 -3.85
N THR A 120 -9.92 -8.64 -3.78
CA THR A 120 -10.63 -8.68 -2.50
C THR A 120 -10.16 -9.90 -1.73
N SER A 121 -9.63 -9.68 -0.54
CA SER A 121 -9.13 -10.69 0.39
C SER A 121 -10.21 -11.61 0.95
N ALA A 122 -11.43 -11.61 0.41
CA ALA A 122 -12.57 -12.41 0.86
C ALA A 122 -12.20 -13.90 1.03
N SER A 123 -11.40 -14.47 0.12
CA SER A 123 -10.95 -15.87 0.21
C SER A 123 -9.95 -16.16 1.33
N LYS A 124 -9.26 -15.13 1.87
CA LYS A 124 -8.34 -15.29 3.03
C LYS A 124 -9.06 -15.10 4.37
N ILE A 125 -10.13 -14.31 4.40
CA ILE A 125 -10.89 -14.01 5.62
C ILE A 125 -11.62 -15.27 6.12
N ASP A 126 -12.21 -16.06 5.22
CA ASP A 126 -12.89 -17.32 5.58
C ASP A 126 -11.98 -18.31 6.30
N GLY A 127 -10.69 -18.36 5.93
CA GLY A 127 -9.70 -19.20 6.59
C GLY A 127 -9.37 -18.71 8.00
N VAL A 128 -9.27 -17.41 8.18
CA VAL A 128 -8.94 -16.76 9.47
C VAL A 128 -10.11 -16.90 10.46
N GLN A 129 -11.36 -16.82 9.99
CA GLN A 129 -12.55 -17.00 10.83
C GLN A 129 -12.68 -18.41 11.43
N LYS A 130 -12.12 -19.43 10.77
CA LYS A 130 -12.13 -20.83 11.23
C LYS A 130 -10.92 -21.20 12.09
N ALA A 131 -9.98 -20.28 12.32
CA ALA A 131 -8.78 -20.55 13.09
C ALA A 131 -9.09 -20.76 14.58
N SER A 132 -8.35 -21.64 15.25
CA SER A 132 -8.45 -21.84 16.72
C SER A 132 -7.66 -20.81 17.54
N ALA A 133 -6.73 -20.10 16.89
CA ALA A 133 -5.94 -19.00 17.41
C ALA A 133 -5.38 -18.20 16.21
N VAL A 134 -5.18 -16.89 16.37
CA VAL A 134 -4.63 -16.04 15.30
C VAL A 134 -3.42 -15.27 15.81
N VAL A 135 -2.32 -15.27 15.04
CA VAL A 135 -1.18 -14.39 15.29
C VAL A 135 -1.26 -13.23 14.30
N ALA A 136 -1.37 -12.00 14.80
CA ALA A 136 -1.52 -10.80 14.00
C ALA A 136 -0.28 -9.91 14.16
N VAL A 137 0.51 -9.79 13.10
CA VAL A 137 1.76 -9.03 13.08
C VAL A 137 1.55 -7.72 12.33
N ALA A 138 1.83 -6.57 12.94
CA ALA A 138 1.67 -5.28 12.28
C ALA A 138 2.60 -4.18 12.81
N GLY A 139 3.00 -3.28 11.91
CA GLY A 139 3.77 -2.07 12.20
C GLY A 139 2.95 -0.79 12.00
N MET A 140 3.64 0.35 11.92
CA MET A 140 3.04 1.68 11.77
C MET A 140 2.02 1.98 12.88
N GLU A 141 0.73 2.13 12.56
CA GLU A 141 -0.35 2.44 13.50
C GLU A 141 -0.90 1.19 14.23
N GLY A 142 -0.41 -0.02 13.92
CA GLY A 142 -0.74 -1.24 14.67
C GLY A 142 -2.22 -1.63 14.67
N ALA A 143 -3.01 -1.17 13.69
CA ALA A 143 -4.48 -1.33 13.70
C ALA A 143 -4.99 -2.75 13.39
N LEU A 144 -4.17 -3.59 12.75
CA LEU A 144 -4.59 -4.90 12.24
C LEU A 144 -5.17 -5.84 13.32
N PRO A 145 -4.55 -6.02 14.51
CA PRO A 145 -5.07 -6.94 15.52
C PRO A 145 -6.48 -6.58 16.00
N SER A 146 -6.78 -5.30 16.15
CA SER A 146 -8.11 -4.80 16.54
C SER A 146 -9.17 -5.17 15.50
N VAL A 147 -8.85 -5.03 14.20
CA VAL A 147 -9.75 -5.42 13.11
C VAL A 147 -9.95 -6.93 13.09
N VAL A 148 -8.86 -7.70 13.20
CA VAL A 148 -8.90 -9.16 13.20
C VAL A 148 -9.74 -9.69 14.36
N ALA A 149 -9.59 -9.15 15.57
CA ALA A 149 -10.36 -9.52 16.74
C ALA A 149 -11.88 -9.28 16.57
N GLY A 150 -12.28 -8.26 15.81
CA GLY A 150 -13.69 -8.06 15.45
C GLY A 150 -14.23 -9.09 14.44
N LEU A 151 -13.36 -9.81 13.74
CA LEU A 151 -13.73 -10.76 12.69
C LEU A 151 -13.66 -12.22 13.14
N VAL A 152 -12.94 -12.53 14.22
CA VAL A 152 -12.73 -13.90 14.69
C VAL A 152 -13.26 -14.12 16.11
N ARG A 153 -13.69 -15.35 16.41
CA ARG A 153 -14.03 -15.76 17.79
C ARG A 153 -12.81 -16.26 18.57
N ALA A 154 -11.71 -16.55 17.87
CA ALA A 154 -10.50 -17.09 18.46
C ALA A 154 -9.64 -15.99 19.12
N PRO A 155 -8.79 -16.34 20.10
CA PRO A 155 -7.84 -15.38 20.66
C PRO A 155 -6.87 -14.87 19.61
N VAL A 156 -6.54 -13.58 19.68
CA VAL A 156 -5.61 -12.89 18.79
C VAL A 156 -4.33 -12.53 19.56
N PHE A 157 -3.20 -13.05 19.10
CA PHE A 157 -1.87 -12.75 19.63
C PHE A 157 -1.21 -11.70 18.74
N ALA A 158 -1.20 -10.46 19.23
CA ALA A 158 -0.72 -9.29 18.50
C ALA A 158 0.80 -9.13 18.68
N VAL A 159 1.50 -8.90 17.57
CA VAL A 159 2.95 -8.67 17.52
C VAL A 159 3.20 -7.31 16.87
N PRO A 160 3.55 -6.28 17.65
CA PRO A 160 3.98 -5.02 17.08
C PRO A 160 5.34 -5.21 16.42
N THR A 161 5.55 -4.60 15.25
CA THR A 161 6.86 -4.66 14.57
C THR A 161 7.59 -3.34 14.65
N SER A 162 8.92 -3.37 14.72
CA SER A 162 9.75 -2.16 14.61
C SER A 162 9.70 -1.52 13.22
N VAL A 163 9.22 -2.27 12.22
CA VAL A 163 9.05 -1.81 10.84
C VAL A 163 8.05 -0.65 10.75
N GLY A 164 8.53 0.49 10.24
CA GLY A 164 7.76 1.68 9.98
C GLY A 164 8.66 2.91 9.87
N TYR A 165 8.10 4.06 9.52
CA TYR A 165 8.85 5.31 9.39
C TYR A 165 8.23 6.45 10.21
N GLY A 166 9.01 7.50 10.46
CA GLY A 166 8.55 8.70 11.15
C GLY A 166 8.01 8.38 12.54
N ALA A 167 6.72 8.61 12.74
CA ALA A 167 6.02 8.45 14.01
C ALA A 167 5.83 6.99 14.47
N SER A 168 6.38 6.00 13.76
CA SER A 168 6.42 4.60 14.25
C SER A 168 7.28 4.46 15.52
N PHE A 169 8.31 5.31 15.68
CA PHE A 169 9.25 5.28 16.81
C PHE A 169 9.77 3.88 17.14
N GLY A 170 10.26 3.16 16.11
CA GLY A 170 10.78 1.80 16.28
C GLY A 170 9.74 0.78 16.73
N GLY A 171 8.46 0.98 16.39
CA GLY A 171 7.36 0.11 16.77
C GLY A 171 6.64 0.51 18.05
N LEU A 172 7.06 1.59 18.73
CA LEU A 172 6.38 2.09 19.93
C LEU A 172 4.95 2.53 19.62
N ALA A 173 4.72 3.18 18.48
CA ALA A 173 3.36 3.57 18.07
C ALA A 173 2.46 2.34 17.87
N ALA A 174 2.96 1.31 17.18
CA ALA A 174 2.25 0.05 16.99
C ALA A 174 1.98 -0.65 18.33
N LEU A 175 2.98 -0.71 19.22
CA LEU A 175 2.85 -1.31 20.55
C LEU A 175 1.76 -0.61 21.38
N LEU A 176 1.82 0.72 21.49
CA LEU A 176 0.84 1.50 22.26
C LEU A 176 -0.56 1.41 21.65
N ALA A 177 -0.67 1.43 20.32
CA ALA A 177 -1.94 1.25 19.64
C ALA A 177 -2.56 -0.14 19.91
N MET A 178 -1.75 -1.19 19.87
CA MET A 178 -2.20 -2.55 20.18
C MET A 178 -2.56 -2.73 21.65
N LEU A 179 -1.81 -2.13 22.59
CA LEU A 179 -2.12 -2.18 24.03
C LEU A 179 -3.38 -1.40 24.39
N ASN A 180 -3.64 -0.29 23.71
CA ASN A 180 -4.84 0.53 23.91
C ASN A 180 -6.08 -0.03 23.21
N THR A 181 -6.00 -1.18 22.55
CA THR A 181 -7.17 -1.75 21.88
C THR A 181 -8.29 -2.08 22.86
N CYS A 182 -9.51 -1.72 22.51
CA CYS A 182 -10.71 -2.15 23.24
C CYS A 182 -11.28 -3.47 22.71
N ALA A 183 -10.67 -4.07 21.68
CA ALA A 183 -11.13 -5.33 21.13
C ALA A 183 -10.84 -6.47 22.10
N PRO A 184 -11.86 -7.23 22.55
CA PRO A 184 -11.65 -8.32 23.50
C PRO A 184 -10.86 -9.47 22.86
N GLY A 185 -10.12 -10.22 23.68
CA GLY A 185 -9.39 -11.40 23.23
C GLY A 185 -8.08 -11.11 22.50
N VAL A 186 -7.58 -9.87 22.55
CA VAL A 186 -6.25 -9.51 22.06
C VAL A 186 -5.21 -9.57 23.18
N THR A 187 -4.11 -10.29 22.95
CA THR A 187 -2.92 -10.33 23.82
C THR A 187 -1.72 -9.82 23.04
N VAL A 188 -1.01 -8.84 23.58
CA VAL A 188 0.10 -8.16 22.89
C VAL A 188 1.45 -8.66 23.40
N SER A 189 2.37 -8.99 22.49
CA SER A 189 3.76 -9.31 22.81
C SER A 189 4.67 -8.09 22.72
N ASN A 190 5.94 -8.25 23.12
CA ASN A 190 6.97 -7.24 22.84
C ASN A 190 7.13 -7.01 21.33
N ILE A 191 7.72 -5.85 20.99
CA ILE A 191 8.08 -5.48 19.63
C ILE A 191 8.97 -6.56 19.02
N ASP A 192 8.65 -6.96 17.79
CA ASP A 192 9.28 -8.02 17.00
C ASP A 192 9.27 -9.43 17.63
N ASN A 193 8.57 -9.62 18.75
CA ASN A 193 8.53 -10.91 19.44
C ASN A 193 7.46 -11.86 18.87
N GLY A 194 7.60 -12.19 17.58
CA GLY A 194 6.73 -13.15 16.90
C GLY A 194 6.83 -14.57 17.48
N PHE A 195 7.98 -14.93 18.04
CA PHE A 195 8.20 -16.23 18.66
C PHE A 195 7.29 -16.46 19.87
N SER A 196 7.28 -15.54 20.84
CA SER A 196 6.44 -15.71 22.04
C SER A 196 4.95 -15.71 21.71
N ALA A 197 4.52 -14.86 20.76
CA ALA A 197 3.13 -14.85 20.31
C ALA A 197 2.72 -16.18 19.65
N ALA A 198 3.56 -16.72 18.76
CA ALA A 198 3.31 -18.01 18.13
C ALA A 198 3.32 -19.16 19.15
N TYR A 199 4.26 -19.16 20.08
CA TYR A 199 4.35 -20.19 21.12
C TYR A 199 3.13 -20.17 22.04
N ALA A 200 2.67 -18.99 22.47
CA ALA A 200 1.45 -18.84 23.26
C ALA A 200 0.20 -19.32 22.50
N ALA A 201 0.09 -18.97 21.21
CA ALA A 201 -0.99 -19.47 20.35
C ALA A 201 -0.98 -21.00 20.23
N CYS A 202 0.19 -21.61 20.02
CA CYS A 202 0.35 -23.05 19.97
C CYS A 202 -0.05 -23.74 21.27
N ASN A 203 0.29 -23.17 22.43
CA ASN A 203 -0.12 -23.71 23.72
C ASN A 203 -1.64 -23.71 23.89
N VAL A 204 -2.31 -22.62 23.52
CA VAL A 204 -3.78 -22.57 23.55
C VAL A 204 -4.38 -23.63 22.63
N VAL A 205 -3.90 -23.74 21.39
CA VAL A 205 -4.39 -24.76 20.45
C VAL A 205 -4.15 -26.17 20.97
N ARG A 206 -3.01 -26.42 21.62
CA ARG A 206 -2.69 -27.72 22.22
C ARG A 206 -3.64 -28.05 23.37
N LEU A 207 -3.82 -27.14 24.31
CA LEU A 207 -4.75 -27.31 25.45
C LEU A 207 -6.19 -27.54 24.96
N LEU A 208 -6.64 -26.80 23.94
CA LEU A 208 -7.96 -27.01 23.33
C LEU A 208 -8.10 -28.39 22.69
N ARG A 209 -7.04 -28.94 22.10
CA ARG A 209 -7.04 -30.30 21.54
C ARG A 209 -7.03 -31.37 22.63
N GLU A 210 -6.29 -31.15 23.71
CA GLU A 210 -6.25 -32.04 24.87
C GLU A 210 -7.61 -32.09 25.57
N ALA A 211 -8.21 -30.94 25.88
CA ALA A 211 -9.55 -30.86 26.48
C ALA A 211 -10.64 -31.52 25.62
N ARG A 212 -10.53 -31.44 24.29
CA ARG A 212 -11.46 -32.15 23.37
C ARG A 212 -11.28 -33.68 23.40
N ARG A 213 -10.10 -34.18 23.75
CA ARG A 213 -9.82 -35.62 23.85
C ARG A 213 -10.29 -36.21 25.17
N GLU A 214 -10.22 -35.44 26.25
CA GLU A 214 -10.59 -35.88 27.60
C GLU A 214 -12.11 -35.90 27.84
N GLY A 215 -12.91 -35.27 26.95
CA GLY A 215 -14.35 -35.15 27.12
C GLY A 215 -14.72 -34.12 28.21
N PRO A 216 -15.99 -33.73 28.34
CA PRO A 216 -16.39 -32.81 29.40
C PRO A 216 -16.09 -33.45 30.76
N VAL A 217 -15.27 -32.78 31.57
CA VAL A 217 -15.09 -33.12 32.99
C VAL A 217 -16.46 -32.91 33.65
N SER A 218 -17.08 -34.01 34.05
CA SER A 218 -18.39 -34.08 34.73
C SER A 218 -18.39 -33.32 36.05
#